data_AF-A1RUT1-F1
#
_entry.id   AF-A1RUT1-F1
#
_cell.length_a   1.000
_cell.length_b   1.000
_cell.length_c   1.000
_cell.angle_alpha   90.00
_cell.angle_beta   90.00
_cell.angle_gamma   90.00
#
_symmetry.space_group_name_H-M   'P 1'
#
loop_
_entity.id
_entity.type
_entity.pdbx_description
1 polymer ?
#
loop_
_entity_poly.entity_id
_entity_poly.type
_entity_poly.pdbx_seq_one_letter_code
_entity_poly.pdbx_strand_id
1 'polypeptide(L)'
;MDCLKETIEKFRTVFGTEALVDILQTEQGVITARFHGNMCYTCGTIDYFEDFASMYSECVGEEWTVESYQQNPDGSYTVIFKPKRELKTRKRHIKIVIDGAEIDYIVEIPTAKPNNF
;
A
#
# COMPACT_ATOMS: atom_id res chain seq x y z
N MET A 1 -15.62 -9.80 14.76
CA MET A 1 -15.31 -10.32 13.41
C MET A 1 -13.83 -10.12 13.19
N ASP A 2 -13.15 -11.09 12.57
CA ASP A 2 -11.75 -10.93 12.19
C ASP A 2 -11.70 -10.27 10.81
N CYS A 3 -11.72 -8.94 10.81
CA CYS A 3 -11.78 -8.15 9.59
C CYS A 3 -10.62 -8.41 8.63
N LEU A 4 -9.45 -8.78 9.17
CA LEU A 4 -8.30 -9.06 8.33
C LEU A 4 -8.51 -10.33 7.52
N LYS A 5 -9.01 -11.40 8.17
CA LYS A 5 -9.35 -12.64 7.50
C LYS A 5 -10.42 -12.43 6.42
N GLU A 6 -11.48 -11.69 6.75
CA GLU A 6 -12.55 -11.37 5.81
C GLU A 6 -12.04 -10.57 4.60
N THR A 7 -11.12 -9.63 4.85
CA THR A 7 -10.48 -8.84 3.78
C THR A 7 -9.65 -9.72 2.86
N ILE A 8 -8.87 -10.66 3.40
CA ILE A 8 -8.07 -11.60 2.60
C ILE A 8 -8.99 -12.46 1.72
N GLU A 9 -10.08 -12.98 2.29
CA GLU A 9 -11.06 -13.78 1.56
C GLU A 9 -11.71 -12.96 0.43
N LYS A 10 -12.16 -11.73 0.73
CA LYS A 10 -12.72 -10.79 -0.26
C LYS A 10 -11.72 -10.47 -1.37
N PHE A 11 -10.48 -10.14 -1.00
CA PHE A 11 -9.41 -9.84 -1.96
C PHE A 11 -9.15 -11.04 -2.87
N ARG A 12 -9.09 -12.25 -2.31
CA ARG A 12 -8.90 -13.48 -3.09
C ARG A 12 -10.08 -13.78 -4.02
N THR A 13 -11.30 -13.46 -3.63
CA THR A 13 -12.47 -13.60 -4.50
C THR A 13 -12.41 -12.65 -5.70
N VAL A 14 -11.94 -11.41 -5.49
CA VAL A 14 -11.89 -10.40 -6.54
C VAL A 14 -10.67 -10.59 -7.45
N PHE A 15 -9.49 -10.83 -6.87
CA PHE A 15 -8.22 -10.77 -7.59
C PHE A 15 -7.44 -12.08 -7.62
N GLY A 16 -7.93 -13.16 -7.02
CA GLY A 16 -7.14 -14.36 -6.73
C GLY A 16 -6.56 -15.11 -7.95
N THR A 17 -6.98 -14.77 -9.17
CA THR A 17 -6.37 -15.26 -10.41
C THR A 17 -5.09 -14.51 -10.79
N GLU A 18 -4.95 -13.27 -10.35
CA GLU A 18 -3.89 -12.33 -10.71
C GLU A 18 -2.99 -12.00 -9.52
N ALA A 19 -3.59 -11.64 -8.39
CA ALA A 19 -2.91 -11.17 -7.19
C ALA A 19 -3.33 -12.00 -5.97
N LEU A 20 -2.35 -12.40 -5.18
CA LEU A 20 -2.50 -13.08 -3.91
C LEU A 20 -1.84 -12.24 -2.82
N VAL A 21 -2.38 -12.34 -1.61
CA VAL A 21 -1.91 -11.61 -0.44
C VAL A 21 -1.69 -12.55 0.73
N ASP A 22 -0.49 -12.52 1.27
CA ASP A 22 -0.12 -13.21 2.52
C ASP A 22 0.16 -12.18 3.61
N ILE A 23 -0.42 -12.35 4.78
CA ILE A 23 -0.08 -11.50 5.93
C ILE A 23 1.20 -12.02 6.56
N LEU A 24 2.22 -11.16 6.61
CA LEU A 24 3.51 -11.47 7.23
C LEU A 24 3.49 -11.14 8.73
N GLN A 25 2.91 -9.99 9.10
CA GLN A 25 2.92 -9.50 10.46
C GLN A 25 1.77 -8.52 10.73
N THR A 26 1.25 -8.54 11.95
CA THR A 26 0.26 -7.59 12.47
C THR A 26 0.69 -7.09 13.84
N GLU A 27 1.29 -5.90 13.91
CA GLU A 27 1.79 -5.35 15.18
C GLU A 27 1.51 -3.85 15.27
N GLN A 28 1.14 -3.38 16.47
CA GLN A 28 1.09 -1.94 16.80
C GLN A 28 0.28 -1.07 15.82
N GLY A 29 -0.83 -1.57 15.27
CA GLY A 29 -1.61 -0.82 14.28
C GLY A 29 -0.98 -0.80 12.88
N VAL A 30 -0.10 -1.76 12.58
CA VAL A 30 0.56 -1.92 11.29
C VAL A 30 0.25 -3.31 10.75
N ILE A 31 -0.03 -3.38 9.45
CA ILE A 31 -0.18 -4.64 8.72
C ILE A 31 0.93 -4.70 7.68
N THR A 32 1.75 -5.75 7.76
CA THR A 32 2.74 -6.06 6.74
C THR A 32 2.24 -7.25 5.94
N ALA A 33 2.08 -7.06 4.63
CA ALA A 33 1.60 -8.10 3.73
C ALA A 33 2.55 -8.29 2.55
N ARG A 34 2.59 -9.53 2.04
CA ARG A 34 3.27 -9.88 0.80
C ARG A 34 2.25 -10.05 -0.30
N PHE A 35 2.37 -9.26 -1.35
CA PHE A 35 1.61 -9.40 -2.58
C PHE A 35 2.43 -10.17 -3.62
N HIS A 36 1.84 -11.19 -4.22
CA HIS A 36 2.51 -12.05 -5.19
C HIS A 36 1.51 -12.64 -6.18
N GLY A 37 2.01 -13.37 -7.19
CA GLY A 37 1.19 -13.97 -8.25
C GLY A 37 1.54 -13.41 -9.62
N ASN A 38 0.59 -13.50 -10.54
CA ASN A 38 0.73 -13.04 -11.92
C ASN A 38 0.32 -11.57 -12.07
N MET A 39 0.61 -10.75 -11.06
CA MET A 39 0.22 -9.35 -11.01
C MET A 39 0.81 -8.59 -12.19
N CYS A 40 0.06 -7.63 -12.73
CA CYS A 40 0.60 -6.76 -13.76
C CYS A 40 1.58 -5.75 -13.16
N TYR A 41 2.87 -5.99 -13.37
CA TYR A 41 3.96 -5.15 -12.85
C TYR A 41 4.16 -3.82 -13.60
N THR A 42 3.50 -3.66 -14.74
CA THR A 42 3.64 -2.49 -15.62
C THR A 42 2.40 -1.61 -15.67
N CYS A 43 1.26 -2.07 -15.15
CA CYS A 43 -0.04 -1.43 -15.37
C CYS A 43 -0.82 -1.03 -14.12
N GLY A 44 -0.19 -0.96 -12.95
CA GLY A 44 -0.84 -0.44 -11.73
C GLY A 44 -0.80 -1.40 -10.55
N THR A 45 0.37 -1.96 -10.21
CA THR A 45 0.50 -2.87 -9.06
C THR A 45 0.07 -2.22 -7.74
N ILE A 46 0.21 -0.89 -7.65
CA ILE A 46 -0.22 -0.09 -6.51
C ILE A 46 -1.73 -0.18 -6.28
N ASP A 47 -2.53 -0.33 -7.34
CA ASP A 47 -3.99 -0.38 -7.26
C ASP A 47 -4.44 -1.58 -6.41
N TYR A 48 -3.80 -2.75 -6.55
CA TYR A 48 -4.07 -3.92 -5.71
C TYR A 48 -3.82 -3.62 -4.21
N PHE A 49 -2.81 -2.81 -3.90
CA PHE A 49 -2.48 -2.47 -2.52
C PHE A 49 -3.52 -1.50 -1.96
N GLU A 50 -3.89 -0.47 -2.74
CA GLU A 50 -4.92 0.49 -2.35
C GLU A 50 -6.29 -0.16 -2.21
N ASP A 51 -6.64 -1.09 -3.10
CA ASP A 51 -7.88 -1.88 -3.03
C ASP A 51 -7.92 -2.74 -1.76
N PHE A 52 -6.82 -3.43 -1.42
CA PHE A 52 -6.73 -4.19 -0.18
C PHE A 52 -6.92 -3.27 1.05
N ALA A 53 -6.27 -2.11 1.07
CA ALA A 53 -6.41 -1.14 2.14
C ALA A 53 -7.85 -0.62 2.25
N SER A 54 -8.52 -0.35 1.13
CA SER A 54 -9.91 0.09 1.08
C SER A 54 -10.86 -0.99 1.62
N MET A 55 -10.69 -2.25 1.18
CA MET A 55 -11.49 -3.38 1.68
C MET A 55 -11.32 -3.58 3.19
N TYR A 56 -10.08 -3.47 3.69
CA TYR A 56 -9.82 -3.54 5.13
C TYR A 56 -10.50 -2.39 5.87
N SER A 57 -10.40 -1.17 5.33
CA SER A 57 -10.98 0.04 5.91
C SER A 57 -12.49 -0.06 6.09
N GLU A 58 -13.18 -0.58 5.07
CA GLU A 58 -14.62 -0.82 5.11
C GLU A 58 -15.01 -1.76 6.24
N CYS A 59 -14.23 -2.82 6.47
CA CYS A 59 -14.53 -3.79 7.53
C CYS A 59 -14.29 -3.22 8.93
N VAL A 60 -13.14 -2.56 9.14
CA VAL A 60 -12.78 -2.05 10.48
C VAL A 60 -13.46 -0.72 10.83
N GLY A 61 -14.07 -0.05 9.85
CA GLY A 61 -14.70 1.26 10.03
C GLY A 61 -13.71 2.40 10.29
N GLU A 62 -12.44 2.22 9.88
CA GLU A 62 -11.36 3.18 10.00
C GLU A 62 -10.63 3.26 8.67
N GLU A 63 -10.18 4.45 8.25
CA GLU A 63 -9.47 4.60 6.98
C GLU A 63 -8.00 4.15 7.12
N TRP A 64 -7.65 3.09 6.40
CA TRP A 64 -6.30 2.54 6.26
C TRP A 64 -5.75 2.83 4.87
N THR A 65 -4.43 2.87 4.76
CA THR A 65 -3.76 3.18 3.49
C THR A 65 -2.36 2.57 3.45
N VAL A 66 -1.75 2.59 2.27
CA VAL A 66 -0.38 2.16 2.04
C VAL A 66 0.57 3.20 2.63
N GLU A 67 1.34 2.83 3.64
CA GLU A 67 2.43 3.65 4.16
C GLU A 67 3.65 3.58 3.23
N SER A 68 4.04 2.36 2.86
CA SER A 68 5.18 2.10 1.98
C SER A 68 5.09 0.72 1.34
N TYR A 69 5.83 0.52 0.26
CA TYR A 69 5.99 -0.78 -0.37
C TYR A 69 7.40 -0.92 -0.94
N GLN A 70 7.86 -2.16 -1.05
CA GLN A 70 9.14 -2.51 -1.64
C GLN A 70 8.98 -3.77 -2.50
N GLN A 71 9.56 -3.74 -3.70
CA GLN A 71 9.65 -4.93 -4.53
C GLN A 71 10.81 -5.83 -4.03
N ASN A 72 10.51 -7.11 -3.86
CA ASN A 72 11.45 -8.14 -3.47
C ASN A 72 12.19 -8.70 -4.71
N PRO A 73 13.38 -9.34 -4.53
CA PRO A 73 14.15 -9.90 -5.65
C PRO A 73 13.41 -10.97 -6.46
N ASP A 74 12.41 -11.64 -5.87
CA ASP A 74 11.56 -12.64 -6.52
C ASP A 74 10.40 -12.02 -7.32
N GLY A 75 10.31 -10.69 -7.36
CA GLY A 75 9.26 -9.94 -8.04
C GLY A 75 8.01 -9.67 -7.19
N SER A 76 7.87 -10.32 -6.03
CA SER A 76 6.78 -10.03 -5.08
C SER A 76 6.94 -8.65 -4.44
N TYR A 77 5.92 -8.18 -3.73
CA TYR A 77 5.94 -6.91 -3.03
C TYR A 77 5.68 -7.11 -1.56
N THR A 78 6.51 -6.50 -0.72
CA THR A 78 6.18 -6.32 0.70
C THR A 78 5.56 -4.94 0.86
N VAL A 79 4.36 -4.88 1.43
CA VAL A 79 3.56 -3.67 1.57
C VAL A 79 3.22 -3.47 3.05
N ILE A 80 3.38 -2.24 3.52
CA ILE A 80 3.10 -1.83 4.89
C ILE A 80 1.88 -0.91 4.89
N PHE A 81 0.85 -1.29 5.65
CA PHE A 81 -0.38 -0.53 5.82
C PHE A 81 -0.48 0.04 7.23
N LYS A 82 -1.08 1.22 7.34
CA LYS A 82 -1.40 1.88 8.61
C LYS A 82 -2.72 2.65 8.54
N PRO A 83 -3.34 2.96 9.70
CA PRO A 83 -4.38 3.96 9.78
C PRO A 83 -3.89 5.28 9.21
N LYS A 84 -4.70 5.90 8.35
CA LYS A 84 -4.33 7.16 7.69
C LYS A 84 -4.06 8.30 8.68
N ARG A 85 -4.68 8.26 9.86
CA ARG A 85 -4.43 9.22 10.97
C ARG A 85 -2.99 9.18 11.50
N GLU A 86 -2.26 8.09 11.27
CA GLU A 86 -0.88 7.92 11.73
C GLU A 86 0.17 8.32 10.68
N LEU A 87 -0.25 8.61 9.44
CA LEU A 87 0.63 9.15 8.42
C LEU A 87 0.98 10.61 8.73
N LYS A 88 2.11 10.81 9.42
CA LYS A 88 2.68 12.15 9.68
C LYS A 88 3.24 12.83 8.42
N THR A 89 3.57 12.05 7.39
CA THR A 89 4.23 12.49 6.14
C THR A 89 3.85 11.55 5.00
N ARG A 90 3.42 12.09 3.85
CA ARG A 90 3.32 11.32 2.61
C ARG A 90 4.69 11.33 1.94
N LYS A 91 5.28 10.15 1.70
CA LYS A 91 6.46 10.04 0.85
C LYS A 91 6.01 9.86 -0.59
N ARG A 92 6.36 10.80 -1.48
CA ARG A 92 6.15 10.68 -2.92
C ARG A 92 7.50 10.46 -3.59
N HIS A 93 7.63 9.36 -4.33
CA HIS A 93 8.74 9.17 -5.24
C HIS A 93 8.43 9.91 -6.53
N ILE A 94 9.28 10.86 -6.89
CA ILE A 94 9.18 11.62 -8.14
C ILE A 94 10.41 11.25 -8.96
N LYS A 95 10.20 10.48 -10.03
CA LYS A 95 11.22 10.25 -11.05
C LYS A 95 11.08 11.33 -12.12
N ILE A 96 12.08 12.21 -12.23
CA ILE A 96 12.14 13.24 -13.28
C ILE A 96 13.23 12.82 -14.27
N VAL A 97 12.88 12.70 -15.54
CA VAL A 97 13.85 12.43 -16.62
C VAL A 97 13.92 13.65 -17.53
N ILE A 98 15.08 14.30 -17.60
CA ILE A 98 15.36 15.46 -18.48
C ILE A 98 16.62 15.15 -19.27
N ASP A 99 16.55 15.20 -20.61
CA ASP A 99 17.69 14.94 -21.53
C ASP A 99 18.49 13.67 -21.20
N GLY A 100 17.80 12.59 -20.84
CA GLY A 100 18.43 11.30 -20.52
C GLY A 100 19.13 11.24 -19.16
N ALA A 101 19.12 12.33 -18.39
CA ALA A 101 19.51 12.32 -16.98
C ALA A 101 18.31 11.90 -16.13
N GLU A 102 18.47 10.81 -15.36
CA GLU A 102 17.48 10.38 -14.38
C GLU A 102 17.75 11.07 -13.04
N ILE A 103 16.72 11.73 -12.50
CA ILE A 103 16.78 12.28 -11.15
C ILE A 103 15.66 11.67 -10.32
N ASP A 104 16.06 10.83 -9.37
CA ASP A 104 15.17 10.20 -8.40
C ASP A 104 15.10 11.06 -7.14
N TYR A 105 13.94 11.68 -6.89
CA TYR A 105 13.68 12.44 -5.67
C TYR A 105 12.62 11.75 -4.81
N ILE A 106 12.93 11.61 -3.52
CA ILE A 106 11.94 11.24 -2.51
C ILE A 106 11.51 12.53 -1.81
N VAL A 107 10.26 12.94 -2.03
CA VAL A 107 9.69 14.13 -1.40
C VAL A 107 8.84 13.70 -0.21
N GLU A 108 9.19 14.17 0.98
CA GLU A 108 8.38 14.02 2.18
C GLU A 108 7.45 15.23 2.30
N ILE A 109 6.14 15.02 2.09
CA ILE A 109 5.13 16.07 2.20
C ILE A 109 4.42 15.92 3.55
N PRO A 110 4.54 16.90 4.46
CA PRO A 110 3.78 16.89 5.72
C PRO A 110 2.28 16.87 5.44
N THR A 111 1.54 16.02 6.16
CA THR A 111 0.07 15.91 6.00
C THR A 111 -0.71 17.00 6.74
N ALA A 112 -0.03 17.86 7.49
CA ALA A 112 -0.64 18.95 8.23
C ALA A 112 -1.03 20.12 7.30
N LYS A 113 -2.31 20.51 7.29
CA LYS A 113 -2.70 21.85 6.82
C LYS A 113 -1.98 22.88 7.72
N PRO A 114 -1.32 23.91 7.17
CA PRO A 114 -0.97 25.06 7.99
C PRO A 114 -2.28 25.67 8.51
N ASN A 115 -2.45 25.69 9.82
CA ASN A 115 -3.46 26.51 10.47
C ASN A 115 -3.09 27.97 10.20
N ASN A 116 -3.64 28.56 9.14
CA ASN A 116 -3.62 30.00 8.97
C ASN A 116 -4.68 30.57 9.92
N PHE A 117 -4.21 31.14 11.03
CA PHE A 117 -4.93 32.12 11.84
C PHE A 117 -5.05 33.44 11.08
#